data_AF-A0A8H7E4L7-F1
#
_entry.id   AF-A0A8H7E4L7-F1
#
_cell.length_a   1.000
_cell.length_b   1.000
_cell.length_c   1.000
_cell.angle_alpha   90.00
_cell.angle_beta   90.00
_cell.angle_gamma   90.00
#
_symmetry.space_group_name_H-M   'P 1'
#
loop_
_entity.id
_entity.type
_entity.pdbx_description
1 polymer ?
#
loop_
_entity_poly.entity_id
_entity_poly.type
_entity_poly.pdbx_seq_one_letter_code
_entity_poly.pdbx_strand_id
1 'polypeptide(L)'
;MPTKPRMIFINLPVSSFPDSIAFYTALGFVQNKSFTDPGNATMMSLPPFDPPDSGVGTINVMLLTHEKFQGFMPPSKQIADAKKRTEVLLCLSCESKEEVDEMVEKAVKAGGKGQVCPKQDVSEAMYGNSFEDLDGHVWELVWMSGAMVKGEEPPTKTTKGEKEEEKKD
;
A
#
# COMPACT_ATOMS: atom_id res chain seq x y z
N MET A 1 1.57 19.28 -22.37
CA MET A 1 1.25 18.18 -21.43
C MET A 1 2.26 18.21 -20.29
N PRO A 2 1.91 17.79 -19.06
CA PRO A 2 2.87 17.76 -17.96
C PRO A 2 4.06 16.85 -18.31
N THR A 3 5.27 17.30 -17.99
CA THR A 3 6.54 16.61 -18.29
C THR A 3 7.08 15.80 -17.12
N LYS A 4 6.45 15.89 -15.94
CA LYS A 4 6.76 15.11 -14.75
C LYS A 4 5.57 14.23 -14.36
N PRO A 5 5.81 13.02 -13.80
CA PRO A 5 4.76 12.23 -13.17
C PRO A 5 4.01 13.03 -12.11
N ARG A 6 2.72 12.73 -11.94
CA ARG A 6 1.94 13.27 -10.82
C ARG A 6 2.36 12.55 -9.54
N MET A 7 2.44 13.31 -8.45
CA MET A 7 2.56 12.76 -7.11
C MET A 7 1.16 12.49 -6.54
N ILE A 8 1.06 11.52 -5.64
CA ILE A 8 -0.13 11.29 -4.82
C ILE A 8 0.15 11.70 -3.37
N PHE A 9 -0.83 12.39 -2.77
CA PHE A 9 -0.87 12.73 -1.36
C PHE A 9 -2.09 12.09 -0.74
N ILE A 10 -1.88 11.14 0.16
CA ILE A 10 -2.91 10.34 0.80
C ILE A 10 -3.10 10.90 2.21
N ASN A 11 -4.24 11.54 2.47
CA ASN A 11 -4.57 12.01 3.81
C ASN A 11 -5.14 10.83 4.60
N LEU A 12 -4.54 10.50 5.74
CA LEU A 12 -5.03 9.46 6.66
C LEU A 12 -5.22 10.05 8.06
N PRO A 13 -6.41 9.93 8.66
CA PRO A 13 -6.61 10.27 10.06
C PRO A 13 -5.94 9.20 10.92
N VAL A 14 -5.14 9.64 11.90
CA VAL A 14 -4.44 8.74 12.82
C VAL A 14 -4.70 9.09 14.27
N SER A 15 -4.55 8.09 15.15
CA SER A 15 -4.75 8.25 16.59
C SER A 15 -3.49 8.68 17.34
N SER A 16 -2.29 8.40 16.81
CA SER A 16 -1.01 8.71 17.47
C SER A 16 0.11 8.97 16.45
N PHE A 17 0.60 10.21 16.37
CA PHE A 17 1.71 10.53 15.46
C PHE A 17 2.99 9.76 15.76
N PRO A 18 3.48 9.65 17.01
CA PRO A 18 4.70 8.89 17.27
C PRO A 18 4.62 7.44 16.78
N ASP A 19 3.48 6.79 17.03
CA ASP A 19 3.29 5.38 16.65
C ASP A 19 3.15 5.24 15.13
N SER A 20 2.36 6.10 14.48
CA SER A 20 2.23 6.08 13.03
C SER A 20 3.57 6.41 12.34
N ILE A 21 4.33 7.41 12.81
CA ILE A 21 5.65 7.73 12.27
C ILE A 21 6.56 6.50 12.37
N ALA A 22 6.64 5.86 13.54
CA ALA A 22 7.45 4.65 13.73
C ALA A 22 7.01 3.51 12.79
N PHE A 23 5.70 3.31 12.65
CA PHE A 23 5.13 2.31 11.75
C PHE A 23 5.53 2.55 10.29
N TYR A 24 5.25 3.74 9.75
CA TYR A 24 5.56 4.08 8.36
C TYR A 24 7.09 4.11 8.11
N THR A 25 7.90 4.49 9.10
CA THR A 25 9.36 4.38 9.00
C THR A 25 9.85 2.93 8.93
N ALA A 26 9.24 2.00 9.67
CA ALA A 26 9.57 0.57 9.57
C ALA A 26 9.29 0.00 8.16
N LEU A 27 8.35 0.61 7.43
CA LEU A 27 8.02 0.28 6.04
C LEU A 27 8.88 1.03 5.00
N GLY A 28 9.87 1.82 5.43
CA GLY A 28 10.78 2.53 4.53
C GLY A 28 10.33 3.94 4.13
N PHE A 29 9.23 4.46 4.68
CA PHE A 29 8.88 5.86 4.50
C PHE A 29 9.78 6.77 5.35
N VAL A 30 10.08 7.95 4.82
CA VAL A 30 10.88 8.97 5.50
C VAL A 30 9.98 10.13 5.90
N GLN A 31 10.09 10.56 7.16
CA GLN A 31 9.37 11.74 7.62
C GLN A 31 9.94 13.01 6.97
N ASN A 32 9.09 13.79 6.31
CA ASN A 32 9.46 15.10 5.80
C ASN A 32 9.14 16.17 6.85
N LYS A 33 10.20 16.70 7.47
CA LYS A 33 10.10 17.69 8.55
C LYS A 33 9.59 19.06 8.08
N SER A 34 9.79 19.41 6.81
CA SER A 34 9.30 20.68 6.24
C SER A 34 7.78 20.71 6.10
N PHE A 35 7.14 19.54 6.04
CA PHE A 35 5.69 19.38 5.96
C PHE A 35 5.11 18.70 7.21
N THR A 36 5.76 18.92 8.36
CA THR A 36 5.30 18.40 9.65
C THR A 36 5.01 19.54 10.61
N ASP A 37 3.75 19.62 11.04
CA ASP A 37 3.29 20.39 12.19
C ASP A 37 2.96 19.39 13.32
N PRO A 38 3.79 19.31 14.38
CA PRO A 38 3.61 18.36 15.47
C PRO A 38 2.22 18.37 16.12
N GLY A 39 1.46 19.48 16.01
CA GLY A 39 0.13 19.58 16.56
C GLY A 39 -0.97 18.95 15.71
N ASN A 40 -0.81 18.89 14.39
CA ASN A 40 -1.94 18.63 13.48
C ASN A 40 -1.65 17.71 12.29
N ALA A 41 -0.40 17.63 11.82
CA ALA A 41 -0.09 16.92 10.59
C ALA A 41 1.39 16.51 10.51
N THR A 42 1.68 15.33 9.98
CA THR A 42 3.04 14.93 9.60
C THR A 42 3.04 14.19 8.27
N MET A 43 4.03 14.48 7.42
CA MET A 43 4.17 13.83 6.13
C MET A 43 5.20 12.70 6.18
N MET A 44 4.79 11.52 5.75
CA MET A 44 5.65 10.36 5.48
C MET A 44 5.75 10.20 3.97
N SER A 45 6.97 10.17 3.42
CA SER A 45 7.20 10.10 1.98
C SER A 45 7.99 8.85 1.61
N LEU A 46 7.55 8.11 0.59
CA LEU A 46 8.25 6.93 0.11
C LEU A 46 9.33 7.33 -0.91
N PRO A 47 10.60 6.94 -0.72
CA PRO A 47 11.64 7.11 -1.73
C PRO A 47 11.33 6.37 -3.05
N PRO A 48 11.99 6.72 -4.17
CA PRO A 48 13.00 7.78 -4.32
C PRO A 48 12.39 9.19 -4.40
N PHE A 49 13.22 10.20 -4.14
CA PHE A 49 12.84 11.62 -4.19
C PHE A 49 13.38 12.30 -5.47
N ASP A 50 12.57 13.16 -6.08
CA ASP A 50 12.97 13.98 -7.24
C ASP A 50 12.53 15.44 -7.08
N PRO A 51 13.43 16.38 -6.73
CA PRO A 51 14.87 16.18 -6.58
C PRO A 51 15.26 15.43 -5.29
N PRO A 52 16.46 14.82 -5.20
CA PRO A 52 16.86 13.95 -4.07
C PRO A 52 16.80 14.62 -2.68
N ASP A 53 16.98 15.93 -2.61
CA ASP A 53 16.97 16.74 -1.40
C ASP A 53 15.59 17.27 -1.01
N SER A 54 14.55 17.04 -1.83
CA SER A 54 13.19 17.51 -1.55
C SER A 54 12.53 16.82 -0.36
N GLY A 55 12.90 15.56 -0.10
CA GLY A 55 12.17 14.69 0.83
C GLY A 55 10.74 14.40 0.39
N VAL A 56 10.42 14.57 -0.89
CA VAL A 56 9.10 14.30 -1.48
C VAL A 56 9.25 13.34 -2.64
N GLY A 57 8.68 12.16 -2.49
CA GLY A 57 8.61 11.12 -3.51
C GLY A 57 7.31 11.15 -4.29
N THR A 58 7.09 10.12 -5.09
CA THR A 58 5.84 9.98 -5.86
C THR A 58 4.65 9.68 -4.95
N ILE A 59 4.87 8.97 -3.84
CA ILE A 59 3.84 8.52 -2.90
C ILE A 59 4.09 9.17 -1.54
N ASN A 60 3.12 9.95 -1.08
CA ASN A 60 3.21 10.72 0.15
C ASN A 60 1.97 10.45 1.00
N VAL A 61 2.16 10.17 2.28
CA VAL A 61 1.10 9.94 3.26
C VAL A 61 1.10 11.10 4.24
N MET A 62 0.03 11.89 4.24
CA MET A 62 -0.23 12.94 5.20
C MET A 62 -1.00 12.33 6.37
N LEU A 63 -0.30 12.08 7.47
CA LEU A 63 -0.90 11.63 8.71
C LEU A 63 -1.48 12.84 9.43
N LEU A 64 -2.78 12.85 9.68
CA LEU A 64 -3.50 13.99 10.23
C LEU A 64 -4.17 13.63 11.56
N THR A 65 -4.29 14.59 12.47
CA THR A 65 -5.24 14.42 13.58
C THR A 65 -6.65 14.30 13.03
N HIS A 66 -7.54 13.64 13.76
CA HIS A 66 -8.93 13.49 13.35
C HIS A 66 -9.61 14.86 13.14
N GLU A 67 -9.34 15.83 14.01
CA GLU A 67 -9.83 17.21 13.87
C GLU A 67 -9.33 17.86 12.57
N LYS A 68 -8.03 17.76 12.28
CA LYS A 68 -7.45 18.33 11.07
C LYS A 68 -8.00 17.66 9.81
N PHE A 69 -8.12 16.33 9.83
CA PHE A 69 -8.71 15.56 8.72
C PHE A 69 -10.15 16.01 8.44
N GLN A 70 -10.96 16.19 9.49
CA GLN A 70 -12.35 16.61 9.38
C GLN A 70 -12.51 18.00 8.72
N GLY A 71 -11.54 18.90 8.93
CA GLY A 71 -11.48 20.20 8.26
C GLY A 71 -11.29 20.13 6.73
N PHE A 72 -10.83 19.00 6.17
CA PHE A 72 -10.72 18.78 4.72
C PHE A 72 -11.93 18.06 4.11
N MET A 73 -12.83 17.53 4.95
CA MET A 73 -13.96 16.72 4.48
C MET A 73 -15.17 17.58 4.09
N PRO A 74 -16.04 17.08 3.19
CA PRO A 74 -17.37 17.66 3.01
C PRO A 74 -18.15 17.69 4.34
N PRO A 75 -18.81 18.81 4.70
CA PRO A 75 -19.47 18.95 6.02
C PRO A 75 -20.56 17.91 6.34
N SER A 76 -21.10 17.22 5.33
CA SER A 76 -22.14 16.20 5.48
C SER A 76 -21.59 14.79 5.71
N LYS A 77 -20.27 14.60 5.67
CA LYS A 77 -19.61 13.30 5.81
C LYS A 77 -19.00 13.13 7.20
N GLN A 78 -18.84 11.87 7.61
CA GLN A 78 -18.17 11.48 8.86
C GLN A 78 -16.91 10.71 8.51
N ILE A 79 -15.90 10.82 9.37
CA ILE A 79 -14.69 9.99 9.27
C ILE A 79 -15.09 8.52 9.41
N ALA A 80 -14.61 7.67 8.49
CA ALA A 80 -14.81 6.23 8.59
C ALA A 80 -14.01 5.64 9.74
N ASP A 81 -14.64 4.78 10.55
CA ASP A 81 -13.92 3.91 11.49
C ASP A 81 -13.25 2.78 10.69
N ALA A 82 -11.99 3.01 10.29
CA ALA A 82 -11.25 2.13 9.38
C ALA A 82 -11.06 0.71 9.94
N LYS A 83 -11.11 0.53 11.27
CA LYS A 83 -11.08 -0.79 11.93
C LYS A 83 -12.38 -1.57 11.76
N LYS A 84 -13.46 -0.93 11.29
CA LYS A 84 -14.78 -1.55 11.08
C LYS A 84 -15.28 -1.45 9.65
N ARG A 85 -14.79 -0.48 8.87
CA ARG A 85 -15.30 -0.15 7.52
C ARG A 85 -14.13 0.21 6.62
N THR A 86 -14.13 -0.30 5.40
CA THR A 86 -13.13 0.03 4.38
C THR A 86 -13.74 0.99 3.36
N GLU A 87 -13.24 2.22 3.30
CA GLU A 87 -13.63 3.20 2.28
C GLU A 87 -12.77 3.07 1.01
N VAL A 88 -11.48 2.78 1.18
CA VAL A 88 -10.48 2.67 0.10
C VAL A 88 -9.53 1.51 0.37
N LEU A 89 -8.90 0.97 -0.69
CA LEU A 89 -7.73 0.10 -0.63
C LEU A 89 -6.55 0.84 -1.26
N LEU A 90 -5.40 0.86 -0.58
CA LEU A 90 -4.18 1.54 -1.05
C LEU A 90 -3.17 0.50 -1.55
N CYS A 91 -3.03 0.34 -2.86
CA CYS A 91 -2.12 -0.66 -3.41
C CYS A 91 -0.76 -0.07 -3.79
N LEU A 92 0.31 -0.66 -3.25
CA LEU A 92 1.70 -0.39 -3.63
C LEU A 92 2.23 -1.51 -4.53
N SER A 93 2.99 -1.13 -5.55
CA SER A 93 3.75 -2.09 -6.36
C SER A 93 5.02 -2.52 -5.64
N CYS A 94 5.36 -3.80 -5.77
CA CYS A 94 6.62 -4.40 -5.33
C CYS A 94 7.40 -4.94 -6.54
N GLU A 95 8.71 -4.98 -6.42
CA GLU A 95 9.68 -5.47 -7.40
C GLU A 95 9.81 -6.99 -7.40
N SER A 96 9.45 -7.66 -6.30
CA SER A 96 9.45 -9.12 -6.20
C SER A 96 8.35 -9.68 -5.29
N LYS A 97 8.13 -11.01 -5.36
CA LYS A 97 7.22 -11.70 -4.43
C LYS A 97 7.75 -11.65 -3.01
N GLU A 98 9.07 -11.76 -2.86
CA GLU A 98 9.77 -11.70 -1.59
C GLU A 98 9.58 -10.33 -0.94
N GLU A 99 9.65 -9.24 -1.71
CA GLU A 99 9.39 -7.90 -1.18
C GLU A 99 7.96 -7.75 -0.66
N VAL A 100 6.96 -8.33 -1.36
CA VAL A 100 5.57 -8.34 -0.88
C VAL A 100 5.50 -8.98 0.52
N ASP A 101 6.12 -10.14 0.72
CA ASP A 101 6.10 -10.84 2.01
C ASP A 101 6.91 -10.10 3.09
N GLU A 102 8.08 -9.57 2.74
CA GLU A 102 8.92 -8.77 3.65
C GLU A 102 8.19 -7.51 4.13
N MET A 103 7.46 -6.82 3.25
CA MET A 103 6.70 -5.62 3.59
C MET A 103 5.54 -5.95 4.53
N VAL A 104 4.83 -7.05 4.31
CA VAL A 104 3.80 -7.53 5.26
C VAL A 104 4.43 -7.89 6.60
N GLU A 105 5.58 -8.59 6.60
CA GLU A 105 6.27 -8.95 7.84
C GLU A 105 6.71 -7.71 8.63
N LYS A 106 7.27 -6.70 7.96
CA LYS A 106 7.61 -5.40 8.57
C LYS A 106 6.38 -4.71 9.17
N ALA A 107 5.26 -4.69 8.45
CA ALA A 107 4.01 -4.11 8.95
C ALA A 107 3.53 -4.81 10.22
N VAL A 108 3.53 -6.14 10.24
CA VAL A 108 3.15 -6.93 11.42
C VAL A 108 4.09 -6.70 12.59
N LYS A 109 5.41 -6.71 12.36
CA LYS A 109 6.42 -6.41 13.40
C LYS A 109 6.27 -5.00 13.98
N ALA A 110 5.81 -4.05 13.17
CA ALA A 110 5.54 -2.68 13.59
C ALA A 110 4.18 -2.50 14.30
N GLY A 111 3.39 -3.57 14.48
CA GLY A 111 2.12 -3.55 15.21
C GLY A 111 0.86 -3.51 14.34
N GLY A 112 1.01 -3.53 13.01
CA GLY A 112 -0.10 -3.69 12.06
C GLY A 112 -0.65 -5.11 12.03
N LYS A 113 -1.67 -5.34 11.20
CA LYS A 113 -2.23 -6.70 10.96
C LYS A 113 -1.95 -7.13 9.53
N GLY A 114 -1.34 -8.29 9.34
CA GLY A 114 -1.09 -8.84 8.00
C GLY A 114 -2.27 -9.67 7.50
N GLN A 115 -2.29 -9.94 6.19
CA GLN A 115 -3.21 -10.87 5.52
C GLN A 115 -4.70 -10.54 5.76
N VAL A 116 -5.02 -9.25 5.72
CA VAL A 116 -6.37 -8.72 5.99
C VAL A 116 -7.33 -8.87 4.80
N CYS A 117 -6.79 -9.05 3.60
CA CYS A 117 -7.50 -9.40 2.38
C CYS A 117 -7.07 -10.78 1.86
N PRO A 118 -7.89 -11.44 1.00
CA PRO A 118 -7.49 -12.68 0.34
C PRO A 118 -6.17 -12.51 -0.41
N LYS A 119 -5.22 -13.42 -0.17
CA LYS A 119 -3.93 -13.42 -0.86
C LYS A 119 -4.14 -13.62 -2.36
N GLN A 120 -3.50 -12.79 -3.17
CA GLN A 120 -3.56 -12.88 -4.62
C GLN A 120 -2.40 -13.76 -5.12
N ASP A 121 -2.61 -15.07 -5.16
CA ASP A 121 -1.65 -16.06 -5.71
C ASP A 121 -2.30 -16.89 -6.82
N VAL A 122 -2.97 -16.18 -7.74
CA VAL A 122 -3.86 -16.77 -8.74
C VAL A 122 -3.14 -17.16 -10.03
N SER A 123 -1.94 -16.60 -10.29
CA SER A 123 -1.12 -16.94 -11.47
C SER A 123 0.37 -16.83 -11.14
N GLU A 124 1.24 -17.38 -11.99
CA GLU A 124 2.68 -17.16 -11.84
C GLU A 124 3.09 -15.70 -12.08
N ALA A 125 2.18 -14.90 -12.64
CA ALA A 125 2.44 -13.57 -13.17
C ALA A 125 1.95 -12.44 -12.26
N MET A 126 1.25 -12.76 -11.17
CA MET A 126 0.79 -11.79 -10.17
C MET A 126 0.87 -12.42 -8.78
N TYR A 127 1.40 -11.68 -7.83
CA TYR A 127 1.47 -12.06 -6.42
C TYR A 127 1.14 -10.87 -5.56
N GLY A 128 0.18 -11.01 -4.65
CA GLY A 128 -0.22 -9.91 -3.79
C GLY A 128 -0.64 -10.33 -2.40
N ASN A 129 -0.45 -9.42 -1.46
CA ASN A 129 -0.80 -9.58 -0.05
C ASN A 129 -1.23 -8.23 0.50
N SER A 130 -1.63 -8.16 1.77
CA SER A 130 -2.17 -6.94 2.36
C SER A 130 -1.84 -6.83 3.84
N PHE A 131 -1.94 -5.62 4.36
CA PHE A 131 -1.92 -5.34 5.79
C PHE A 131 -2.83 -4.16 6.15
N GLU A 132 -3.26 -4.10 7.41
CA GLU A 132 -3.82 -2.91 8.05
C GLU A 132 -2.72 -2.20 8.84
N ASP A 133 -2.67 -0.87 8.74
CA ASP A 133 -1.88 -0.06 9.67
C ASP A 133 -2.51 0.03 11.07
N LEU A 134 -1.88 0.80 11.97
CA LEU A 134 -2.31 0.91 13.37
C LEU A 134 -3.72 1.48 13.56
N ASP A 135 -4.20 2.26 12.58
CA ASP A 135 -5.51 2.91 12.58
C ASP A 135 -6.54 2.13 11.74
N GLY A 136 -6.14 1.04 11.08
CA GLY A 136 -7.00 0.15 10.31
C GLY A 136 -7.07 0.48 8.82
N HIS A 137 -6.21 1.37 8.32
CA HIS A 137 -6.15 1.69 6.89
C HIS A 137 -5.55 0.50 6.14
N VAL A 138 -6.25 0.03 5.10
CA VAL A 138 -5.86 -1.18 4.37
C VAL A 138 -4.90 -0.82 3.23
N TRP A 139 -3.73 -1.46 3.28
CA TRP A 139 -2.72 -1.42 2.24
C TRP A 139 -2.63 -2.79 1.54
N GLU A 140 -2.64 -2.76 0.22
CA GLU A 140 -2.33 -3.90 -0.63
C GLU A 140 -0.90 -3.76 -1.18
N LEU A 141 -0.27 -4.89 -1.41
CA LEU A 141 1.06 -5.01 -2.00
C LEU A 141 0.94 -5.95 -3.18
N VAL A 142 1.43 -5.54 -4.33
CA VAL A 142 1.35 -6.34 -5.55
C VAL A 142 2.67 -6.38 -6.29
N TRP A 143 3.14 -7.58 -6.57
CA TRP A 143 4.13 -7.85 -7.59
C TRP A 143 3.45 -8.35 -8.85
N MET A 144 3.89 -7.85 -10.01
CA MET A 144 3.47 -8.31 -11.32
C MET A 144 4.69 -8.65 -12.16
N SER A 145 4.59 -9.71 -12.97
CA SER A 145 5.66 -10.05 -13.91
C SER A 145 5.83 -8.95 -14.96
N GLY A 146 7.04 -8.80 -15.51
CA GLY A 146 7.30 -7.79 -16.55
C GLY A 146 6.43 -7.95 -17.81
N ALA A 147 5.98 -9.17 -18.11
CA ALA A 147 5.04 -9.44 -19.20
C ALA A 147 3.64 -8.87 -18.88
N MET A 148 3.13 -9.11 -17.67
CA MET A 148 1.84 -8.55 -17.20
C MET A 148 1.85 -7.03 -17.18
N VAL A 149 2.93 -6.40 -16.71
CA VAL A 149 3.08 -4.94 -16.69
C VAL A 149 3.03 -4.34 -18.10
N LYS A 150 3.49 -5.08 -19.11
CA LYS A 150 3.42 -4.69 -20.53
C LYS A 150 2.08 -5.02 -21.20
N GLY A 151 1.15 -5.65 -20.47
CA GLY A 151 -0.14 -6.09 -21.00
C GLY A 151 -0.07 -7.34 -21.87
N GLU A 152 0.99 -8.13 -21.76
CA GLU A 152 1.11 -9.44 -22.42
C GLU A 152 0.30 -10.48 -21.64
N GLU A 153 -0.40 -11.38 -22.34
CA GLU A 153 -1.22 -12.41 -21.69
C GLU A 153 -0.33 -13.31 -20.80
N PRO A 154 -0.70 -13.53 -19.52
CA PRO A 154 0.07 -14.39 -18.65
C PRO A 154 -0.02 -15.85 -19.14
N PRO A 155 1.06 -16.64 -19.04
CA PRO A 155 0.97 -18.06 -19.31
C PRO A 155 -0.04 -18.69 -18.33
N THR A 156 -1.12 -19.27 -18.87
CA THR A 156 -2.10 -20.01 -18.08
C THR A 156 -1.44 -21.20 -17.41
N LYS A 157 -1.59 -21.34 -16.08
CA LYS A 157 -1.17 -22.54 -15.34
C LYS A 157 -1.80 -23.77 -16.03
N THR A 158 -0.99 -24.58 -16.69
CA THR A 158 -1.46 -25.83 -17.30
C THR A 158 -1.74 -26.81 -16.17
N THR A 159 -3.01 -27.09 -15.92
CA THR A 159 -3.40 -28.15 -14.98
C THR A 159 -2.94 -29.47 -15.56
N LYS A 160 -1.83 -30.02 -15.03
CA LYS A 160 -1.25 -31.28 -15.47
C LYS A 160 -2.03 -32.41 -14.82
N GLY A 161 -3.05 -32.91 -15.52
CA GLY A 161 -3.77 -34.11 -15.10
C GLY A 161 -5.20 -34.15 -15.61
N GLU A 162 -5.39 -34.56 -16.86
CA GLU A 162 -6.59 -35.23 -17.39
C GLU A 162 -6.37 -35.49 -18.88
N LYS A 163 -5.79 -36.66 -19.20
CA LYS A 163 -5.95 -37.44 -20.46
C LYS A 163 -4.93 -38.59 -20.50
N GLU A 164 -5.15 -39.59 -19.67
CA GLU A 164 -4.74 -40.97 -19.96
C GLU A 164 -5.90 -41.90 -19.57
N GLU A 165 -6.98 -41.84 -20.34
CA GLU A 165 -7.95 -42.93 -20.43
C GLU A 165 -8.85 -42.67 -21.63
N GLU A 166 -8.43 -43.17 -22.81
CA GLU A 166 -9.30 -43.67 -23.89
C GLU A 166 -8.43 -43.99 -25.11
N LYS A 167 -7.98 -45.24 -25.17
CA LYS A 167 -7.92 -46.06 -26.40
C LYS A 167 -7.38 -47.45 -26.07
N LYS A 168 -8.26 -48.25 -25.46
CA LYS A 168 -8.35 -49.67 -25.79
C LYS A 168 -9.74 -49.85 -26.36
N ASP A 169 -9.80 -50.06 -27.67
CA ASP A 169 -10.70 -50.96 -28.38
C ASP A 169 -10.23 -51.06 -29.83
#